data_AF-A0A966PJR1-F1
#
_entry.id   AF-A0A966PJR1-F1
#
_cell.length_a   1.000
_cell.length_b   1.000
_cell.length_c   1.000
_cell.angle_alpha   90.00
_cell.angle_beta   90.00
_cell.angle_gamma   90.00
#
_symmetry.space_group_name_H-M   'P 1'
#
loop_
_entity.id
_entity.type
_entity.pdbx_description
1 polymer ?
#
loop_
_entity_poly.entity_id
_entity_poly.type
_entity_poly.pdbx_seq_one_letter_code
_entity_poly.pdbx_strand_id
1 'polypeptide(L)'
;MTSRIVLASRSPRRKEILEKLGLVFEIDPPEIDETPRERENPLSYVQRIAAAKADKVALRHEQQCVVIAADTTVALDGEIFGQPRD
;
A
#
# COMPACT_ATOMS: atom_id res chain seq x y z
N MET A 1 5.94 25.25 -3.78
CA MET A 1 5.03 24.62 -2.79
C MET A 1 5.45 23.17 -2.66
N THR A 2 5.88 22.74 -1.47
CA THR A 2 6.19 21.33 -1.21
C THR A 2 4.92 20.67 -0.71
N SER A 3 4.28 19.82 -1.53
CA SER A 3 3.14 19.03 -1.09
C SER A 3 3.60 18.04 -0.03
N ARG A 4 2.88 17.96 1.09
CA ARG A 4 3.11 16.97 2.16
C ARG A 4 2.95 15.57 1.59
N ILE A 5 3.88 14.66 1.89
CA ILE A 5 3.84 13.27 1.44
C ILE A 5 3.48 12.37 2.62
N VAL A 6 2.59 11.41 2.40
CA VAL A 6 2.18 10.41 3.41
C VAL A 6 2.39 9.00 2.83
N LEU A 7 3.18 8.17 3.53
CA LEU A 7 3.36 6.76 3.24
C LEU A 7 2.29 5.93 3.95
N ALA A 8 1.39 5.34 3.17
CA ALA A 8 0.31 4.46 3.61
C ALA A 8 0.80 3.01 3.83
N SER A 9 1.88 2.81 4.61
CA SER A 9 2.47 1.48 4.79
C SER A 9 3.17 1.28 6.13
N ARG A 10 3.05 0.08 6.71
CA ARG A 10 3.85 -0.38 7.86
C ARG A 10 5.21 -1.00 7.47
N SER A 11 5.52 -1.10 6.17
CA SER A 11 6.70 -1.83 5.69
C SER A 11 8.01 -1.03 5.92
N PRO A 12 8.98 -1.57 6.68
CA PRO A 12 10.29 -0.93 6.84
C PRO A 12 11.01 -0.78 5.50
N ARG A 13 10.93 -1.80 4.63
CA ARG A 13 11.53 -1.77 3.29
C ARG A 13 10.97 -0.63 2.41
N ARG A 14 9.66 -0.36 2.46
CA ARG A 14 9.07 0.74 1.66
C ARG A 14 9.50 2.11 2.19
N LYS A 15 9.58 2.26 3.51
CA LYS A 15 10.13 3.45 4.16
C LYS A 15 11.57 3.69 3.68
N GLU A 16 12.45 2.69 3.77
CA GLU A 16 13.85 2.79 3.34
C GLU A 16 13.98 3.18 1.86
N ILE A 17 13.13 2.66 0.98
CA ILE A 17 13.13 3.02 -0.46
C ILE A 17 12.83 4.50 -0.64
N LEU A 18 11.78 5.03 0.02
CA LEU A 18 11.43 6.45 -0.09
C LEU A 18 12.48 7.37 0.55
N GLU A 19 13.09 6.94 1.66
CA GLU A 19 14.21 7.66 2.29
C GLU A 19 15.43 7.74 1.37
N LYS A 20 15.77 6.64 0.66
CA LYS A 20 16.85 6.62 -0.34
C LYS A 20 16.57 7.53 -1.54
N LEU A 21 15.31 7.82 -1.84
CA LEU A 21 14.92 8.81 -2.84
C LEU A 21 14.99 10.26 -2.33
N GLY A 22 15.37 10.47 -1.07
CA GLY A 22 15.48 11.79 -0.45
C GLY A 22 14.13 12.43 -0.12
N LEU A 23 13.06 11.64 -0.04
CA LEU A 23 11.72 12.14 0.25
C LEU A 23 11.54 12.35 1.76
N VAL A 24 10.91 13.47 2.11
CA VAL A 24 10.40 13.72 3.46
C VAL A 24 8.92 13.38 3.47
N PHE A 25 8.53 12.44 4.33
CA PHE A 25 7.17 11.94 4.39
C PHE A 25 6.79 11.52 5.82
N GLU A 26 5.49 11.47 6.06
CA GLU A 26 4.91 10.90 7.28
C GLU A 26 4.44 9.48 7.03
N ILE A 27 4.26 8.68 8.09
CA ILE A 27 3.80 7.31 7.99
C ILE A 27 2.42 7.20 8.63
N ASP A 28 1.41 6.82 7.85
CA ASP A 28 0.04 6.59 8.31
C ASP A 28 -0.48 5.28 7.73
N PRO A 29 -0.32 4.15 8.43
CA PRO A 29 -0.73 2.87 7.90
C PRO A 29 -2.25 2.67 7.98
N PRO A 30 -2.91 2.28 6.88
CA PRO A 30 -4.31 1.91 6.89
C PRO A 30 -4.52 0.47 7.37
N GLU A 31 -5.72 0.22 7.89
CA GLU A 31 -6.22 -1.14 8.12
C GLU A 31 -7.28 -1.41 7.06
N ILE A 32 -7.03 -2.36 6.16
CA ILE A 32 -7.97 -2.72 5.10
C ILE A 32 -8.19 -4.23 5.08
N ASP A 33 -9.33 -4.65 4.53
CA ASP A 33 -9.57 -6.05 4.24
C ASP A 33 -8.76 -6.46 3.00
N GLU A 34 -7.78 -7.34 3.25
CA GLU A 34 -6.89 -7.91 2.23
C GLU A 34 -7.40 -9.27 1.72
N THR A 35 -8.65 -9.64 2.00
CA THR A 35 -9.23 -10.87 1.45
C THR A 35 -9.36 -10.77 -0.08
N PRO A 36 -8.84 -11.74 -0.86
CA PRO A 36 -9.08 -11.80 -2.29
C PRO A 36 -10.57 -11.94 -2.60
N ARG A 37 -11.07 -11.21 -3.60
CA ARG A 37 -12.46 -11.36 -4.07
C ARG A 37 -12.61 -12.65 -4.88
N GLU A 38 -13.85 -13.13 -5.02
CA GLU A 38 -14.12 -14.27 -5.89
C GLU A 38 -13.60 -14.03 -7.31
N ARG A 39 -12.81 -14.99 -7.81
CA ARG A 39 -12.22 -14.98 -9.16
C ARG A 39 -11.33 -13.77 -9.45
N GLU A 40 -10.81 -13.12 -8.41
CA GLU A 40 -9.88 -12.01 -8.55
C GLU A 40 -8.48 -12.54 -8.90
N ASN A 41 -7.96 -12.14 -10.06
CA ASN A 41 -6.60 -12.51 -10.44
C ASN A 41 -5.55 -11.73 -9.61
N PRO A 42 -4.31 -12.25 -9.47
CA PRO A 42 -3.28 -11.62 -8.63
C PRO A 42 -2.96 -10.17 -8.97
N LEU A 43 -2.99 -9.80 -10.25
CA LEU A 43 -2.73 -8.42 -10.69
C LEU A 43 -3.84 -7.47 -10.24
N SER A 44 -5.10 -7.88 -10.41
CA SER A 44 -6.26 -7.09 -10.00
C SER A 44 -6.31 -6.96 -8.49
N TYR A 45 -6.00 -8.05 -7.78
CA TYR A 45 -5.85 -8.06 -6.33
C TYR A 45 -4.83 -7.04 -5.86
N VAL A 46 -3.57 -7.12 -6.31
CA VAL A 46 -2.49 -6.26 -5.79
C VAL A 46 -2.75 -4.78 -6.11
N GLN A 47 -3.32 -4.47 -7.27
CA GLN A 47 -3.72 -3.11 -7.64
C GLN A 47 -4.85 -2.60 -6.75
N ARG A 48 -5.89 -3.40 -6.51
CA ARG A 48 -7.00 -3.05 -5.63
C ARG A 48 -6.51 -2.78 -4.21
N ILE A 49 -5.67 -3.66 -3.66
CA ILE A 49 -5.16 -3.53 -2.29
C ILE A 49 -4.30 -2.27 -2.18
N ALA A 50 -3.40 -2.00 -3.14
CA ALA A 50 -2.60 -0.77 -3.13
C ALA A 50 -3.47 0.50 -3.19
N ALA A 51 -4.48 0.52 -4.08
CA ALA A 51 -5.41 1.64 -4.20
C ALA A 51 -6.24 1.84 -2.92
N ALA A 52 -6.82 0.78 -2.38
CA ALA A 52 -7.61 0.84 -1.15
C ALA A 52 -6.81 1.35 0.06
N LYS A 53 -5.50 1.02 0.14
CA LYS A 53 -4.60 1.57 1.15
C LYS A 53 -4.46 3.10 0.98
N ALA A 54 -4.25 3.57 -0.24
CA ALA A 54 -4.15 5.01 -0.52
C ALA A 54 -5.45 5.75 -0.21
N ASP A 55 -6.58 5.24 -0.70
CA ASP A 55 -7.90 5.86 -0.53
C ASP A 55 -8.26 5.98 0.95
N LYS A 56 -8.04 4.91 1.73
CA LYS A 56 -8.36 4.92 3.16
C LYS A 56 -7.54 5.93 3.96
N VAL A 57 -6.27 6.12 3.58
CA VAL A 57 -5.43 7.17 4.19
C VAL A 57 -5.85 8.54 3.70
N ALA A 58 -6.12 8.73 2.41
CA ALA A 58 -6.54 10.02 1.86
C ALA A 58 -7.77 10.60 2.58
N LEU A 59 -8.73 9.75 2.98
CA LEU A 59 -9.89 10.17 3.77
C LEU A 59 -9.57 10.72 5.17
N ARG A 60 -8.39 10.43 5.73
CA ARG A 60 -7.94 10.93 7.05
C ARG A 60 -7.22 12.28 6.96
N HIS A 61 -6.85 12.72 5.76
CA HIS A 61 -6.07 13.95 5.56
C HIS A 61 -6.93 14.98 4.81
N GLU A 62 -7.45 15.96 5.55
CA GLU A 62 -8.31 17.03 5.02
C GLU A 62 -7.54 18.07 4.18
N GLN A 63 -6.22 18.16 4.38
CA GLN A 63 -5.33 19.05 3.65
C GLN A 63 -4.77 18.37 2.40
N GLN A 64 -4.45 19.17 1.38
CA GLN A 64 -3.86 18.67 0.15
C GLN A 64 -2.51 17.98 0.41
N CYS A 65 -2.45 16.67 0.20
CA CYS A 65 -1.25 15.85 0.36
C CYS A 65 -1.11 14.85 -0.79
N VAL A 66 0.07 14.25 -0.90
CA VAL A 66 0.34 13.12 -1.80
C VAL A 66 0.40 11.86 -0.96
N VAL A 67 -0.52 10.93 -1.17
CA VAL A 67 -0.52 9.62 -0.51
C VAL A 67 0.20 8.60 -1.40
N ILE A 68 1.21 7.94 -0.85
CA ILE A 68 1.94 6.85 -1.49
C ILE A 68 1.55 5.55 -0.79
N ALA A 69 0.91 4.64 -1.53
CA ALA A 69 0.64 3.28 -1.09
C ALA A 69 1.24 2.28 -2.08
N ALA A 70 1.55 1.09 -1.59
CA ALA A 70 1.96 -0.01 -2.44
C ALA A 70 1.58 -1.33 -1.77
N ASP A 71 1.31 -2.32 -2.61
CA ASP A 71 1.10 -3.69 -2.20
C ASP A 71 2.02 -4.64 -2.97
N THR A 72 2.23 -5.84 -2.46
CA THR A 72 3.11 -6.84 -3.08
C THR A 72 2.56 -8.21 -2.75
N THR A 73 2.28 -8.98 -3.79
CA THR A 73 1.74 -10.34 -3.66
C THR A 73 2.66 -11.33 -4.34
N VAL A 74 2.72 -12.56 -3.81
CA VAL A 74 3.40 -13.69 -4.44
C VAL A 74 2.32 -14.53 -5.09
N ALA A 75 2.53 -14.90 -6.36
CA ALA A 75 1.58 -15.74 -7.07
C ALA A 75 2.30 -16.78 -7.94
N LEU A 76 1.70 -17.96 -8.05
CA LEU A 76 2.13 -19.05 -8.92
C LEU A 76 0.87 -19.65 -9.57
N ASP A 77 0.89 -19.83 -10.89
CA ASP A 77 -0.22 -20.39 -11.68
C ASP A 77 -1.59 -19.72 -11.41
N GLY A 78 -1.58 -18.42 -11.12
CA GLY A 78 -2.78 -17.61 -10.86
C GLY A 78 -3.28 -17.66 -9.42
N GLU A 79 -2.66 -18.46 -8.55
CA GLU A 79 -2.99 -18.55 -7.12
C GLU A 79 -2.15 -17.56 -6.31
N ILE A 80 -2.77 -16.89 -5.34
CA ILE A 80 -2.12 -15.92 -4.44
C ILE A 80 -1.62 -16.66 -3.19
N PHE A 81 -0.34 -16.52 -2.90
CA PHE A 81 0.30 -17.08 -1.71
C PHE A 81 0.43 -16.02 -0.63
N GLY A 82 -0.26 -16.26 0.49
CA GLY A 82 -0.14 -15.45 1.70
C GLY A 82 1.17 -15.69 2.46
N GLN A 83 1.31 -15.04 3.62
CA GLN A 83 2.43 -15.33 4.51
C GLN A 83 2.34 -16.77 5.03
N PRO A 84 3.48 -17.48 5.16
CA PRO A 84 3.52 -18.80 5.78
C PRO A 84 3.01 -18.72 7.21
N ARG A 85 2.35 -19.79 7.67
CA ARG A 85 1.72 -19.85 9.01
C ARG A 85 2.66 -20.42 10.07
N ASP A 86 3.74 -21.06 9.64
CA ASP A 86 4.76 -21.77 10.42
C ASP A 86 6.10 -21.85 9.68
#